data_AF-A0A6S6TGD9-F1
#
_entry.id   AF-A0A6S6TGD9-F1
#
_cell.length_a   1.000
_cell.length_b   1.000
_cell.length_c   1.000
_cell.angle_alpha   90.00
_cell.angle_beta   90.00
_cell.angle_gamma   90.00
#
_symmetry.space_group_name_H-M   'P 1'
#
loop_
_entity.id
_entity.type
_entity.pdbx_description
1 polymer ?
#
loop_
_entity_poly.entity_id
_entity_poly.type
_entity_poly.pdbx_seq_one_letter_code
_entity_poly.pdbx_strand_id
1 'polypeptide(L)'
;MGKGDKQKEESVEAMKAASVARKRGEKVKKELLFSQTNYLIIGVGLVMVIVGLFLMSGGHNDPNEWKPEVIYSFVRITVAPLVILSGLGVVIFAIFKNTDKEVPTFEG
;
A
#
# COMPACT_ATOMS: atom_id res chain seq x y z
N MET A 1 -53.89 25.73 -21.76
CA MET A 1 -53.02 24.96 -20.84
C MET A 1 -51.95 24.15 -21.59
N GLY A 2 -51.21 24.68 -22.58
CA GLY A 2 -50.51 23.79 -23.54
C GLY A 2 -49.16 24.21 -24.12
N LYS A 3 -48.50 25.25 -23.59
CA LYS A 3 -47.16 25.67 -24.06
C LYS A 3 -46.09 25.66 -22.97
N GLY A 4 -46.44 25.94 -21.72
CA GLY A 4 -45.50 25.93 -20.59
C GLY A 4 -45.06 24.52 -20.18
N ASP A 5 -45.94 23.53 -20.32
CA ASP A 5 -45.66 22.15 -19.87
C ASP A 5 -44.68 21.43 -20.80
N LYS A 6 -44.82 21.63 -22.12
CA LYS A 6 -43.90 21.08 -23.13
C LYS A 6 -42.48 21.64 -23.00
N GLN A 7 -42.35 22.92 -22.66
CA GLN A 7 -41.05 23.58 -22.49
C GLN A 7 -40.32 23.10 -21.23
N LYS A 8 -41.07 22.74 -20.18
CA LYS A 8 -40.51 22.12 -18.97
C LYS A 8 -40.06 20.68 -19.24
N GLU A 9 -40.80 19.92 -20.04
CA GLU A 9 -40.43 18.54 -20.38
C GLU A 9 -39.13 18.48 -21.21
N GLU A 10 -39.02 19.33 -22.23
CA GLU A 10 -37.85 19.41 -23.11
C GLU A 10 -36.59 19.89 -22.36
N SER A 11 -36.74 20.86 -21.45
CA SER A 11 -35.63 21.31 -20.60
C SER A 11 -35.22 20.29 -19.54
N VAL A 12 -36.16 19.49 -19.01
CA VAL A 12 -35.86 18.38 -18.09
C VAL A 12 -35.15 17.23 -18.80
N GLU A 13 -35.55 16.91 -20.03
CA GLU A 13 -34.93 15.85 -20.84
C GLU A 13 -33.51 16.23 -21.29
N ALA A 14 -33.30 17.47 -21.74
CA ALA A 14 -31.98 18.01 -22.06
C ALA A 14 -31.05 18.04 -20.83
N MET A 15 -31.58 18.39 -19.65
CA MET A 15 -30.81 18.42 -18.40
C MET A 15 -30.49 17.00 -17.89
N LYS A 16 -31.36 16.02 -18.15
CA LYS A 16 -31.12 14.60 -17.85
C LYS A 16 -30.08 14.00 -18.82
N ALA A 17 -30.16 14.30 -20.11
CA ALA A 17 -29.18 13.85 -21.10
C ALA A 17 -27.78 14.45 -20.84
N ALA A 18 -27.71 15.73 -20.50
CA ALA A 18 -26.46 16.41 -20.15
C ALA A 18 -25.84 15.87 -18.85
N SER A 19 -26.65 15.57 -17.83
CA SER A 19 -26.15 15.00 -16.57
C SER A 19 -25.69 13.54 -16.71
N VAL A 20 -26.33 12.74 -17.57
CA VAL A 20 -25.90 11.38 -17.91
C VAL A 20 -24.59 11.38 -18.72
N ALA A 21 -24.43 12.34 -19.64
CA ALA A 21 -23.18 12.51 -20.39
C ALA A 21 -22.01 12.98 -19.49
N ARG A 22 -22.28 13.85 -18.50
CA ARG A 22 -21.27 14.38 -17.57
C ARG A 22 -20.78 13.35 -16.55
N LYS A 23 -21.60 12.33 -16.24
CA LYS A 23 -21.27 11.30 -15.23
C LYS A 23 -20.28 10.23 -15.73
N ARG A 24 -19.85 10.27 -16.99
CA ARG A 24 -18.97 9.25 -17.61
C ARG A 24 -17.47 9.59 -17.58
N GLY A 25 -17.08 10.75 -17.05
CA GLY A 25 -15.72 11.28 -17.19
C GLY A 25 -14.87 11.32 -15.93
N GLU A 26 -15.42 11.10 -14.75
CA GLU A 26 -14.64 11.14 -13.52
C GLU A 26 -13.97 9.78 -13.32
N LYS A 27 -12.89 9.55 -14.09
CA LYS A 27 -11.85 8.62 -13.67
C LYS A 27 -11.32 9.20 -12.36
N VAL A 28 -11.88 8.76 -11.24
CA VAL A 28 -11.33 8.97 -9.92
C VAL A 28 -9.90 8.47 -10.02
N LYS A 29 -8.97 9.41 -10.25
CA LYS A 29 -7.55 9.12 -10.20
C LYS A 29 -7.37 8.71 -8.75
N LYS A 30 -7.26 7.40 -8.50
CA LYS A 30 -6.76 6.92 -7.22
C LYS A 30 -5.38 7.54 -7.13
N GLU A 31 -5.27 8.67 -6.44
CA GLU A 31 -4.01 9.18 -5.94
C GLU A 31 -3.50 8.10 -4.99
N LEU A 32 -2.76 7.16 -5.57
CA LEU A 32 -1.98 6.24 -4.79
C LEU A 32 -0.97 7.13 -4.07
N LEU A 33 -1.08 7.19 -2.74
CA LEU A 33 -0.17 7.97 -1.89
C LEU A 33 1.32 7.57 -2.09
N PHE A 34 1.56 6.44 -2.75
CA PHE A 34 2.86 5.90 -3.07
C PHE A 34 2.93 5.46 -4.53
N SER A 35 4.08 5.68 -5.16
CA SER A 35 4.38 5.16 -6.49
C SER A 35 4.42 3.63 -6.50
N GLN A 36 4.09 3.02 -7.65
CA GLN A 36 4.15 1.56 -7.88
C GLN A 36 5.51 0.98 -7.46
N THR A 37 6.60 1.70 -7.72
CA THR A 37 7.95 1.29 -7.34
C THR A 37 8.12 1.19 -5.83
N ASN A 38 7.55 2.12 -5.06
CA ASN A 38 7.66 2.10 -3.61
C ASN A 38 6.77 1.04 -2.97
N TYR A 39 5.61 0.75 -3.58
CA TYR A 39 4.79 -0.39 -3.18
C TYR A 39 5.56 -1.72 -3.32
N LEU A 40 6.36 -1.88 -4.39
CA LEU A 40 7.20 -3.05 -4.59
C LEU A 40 8.29 -3.17 -3.51
N ILE A 41 8.96 -2.07 -3.16
CA ILE A 41 10.01 -2.06 -2.12
C ILE A 41 9.41 -2.36 -0.73
N ILE A 42 8.23 -1.80 -0.41
CA ILE A 42 7.50 -2.13 0.82
C ILE A 42 7.14 -3.63 0.85
N GLY A 43 6.69 -4.20 -0.27
CA GLY A 43 6.41 -5.63 -0.39
C GLY A 43 7.63 -6.50 -0.10
N VAL A 44 8.81 -6.13 -0.61
CA VAL A 44 10.07 -6.82 -0.31
C VAL A 44 10.43 -6.73 1.18
N GLY A 45 10.28 -5.55 1.79
CA GLY A 45 10.51 -5.36 3.22
C GLY A 45 9.58 -6.21 4.09
N LEU A 46 8.30 -6.34 3.71
CA LEU A 46 7.33 -7.18 4.40
C LEU A 46 7.71 -8.67 4.35
N VAL A 47 8.15 -9.16 3.19
CA VAL A 47 8.66 -10.54 3.06
C VAL A 47 9.86 -10.77 3.98
N MET A 48 10.77 -9.80 4.08
CA MET A 48 11.93 -9.88 4.96
C MET A 48 11.53 -10.01 6.44
N VAL A 49 10.52 -9.25 6.87
CA VAL A 49 9.97 -9.33 8.25
C VAL A 49 9.33 -10.68 8.51
N ILE A 50 8.52 -11.20 7.58
CA ILE A 50 7.89 -12.52 7.69
C ILE A 50 8.95 -13.62 7.80
N VAL A 51 10.01 -13.56 7.00
CA VAL A 51 11.12 -14.51 7.06
C VAL A 51 11.83 -14.42 8.41
N GLY A 52 12.08 -13.22 8.94
CA GLY A 52 12.67 -13.03 10.27
C GLY A 52 11.82 -13.62 11.39
N LEU A 53 10.50 -13.39 11.34
CA LEU A 53 9.54 -13.97 12.29
C LEU A 53 9.48 -15.50 12.17
N PHE A 54 9.53 -16.06 10.96
CA PHE A 54 9.57 -17.50 10.73
C PHE A 54 10.85 -18.14 11.28
N LEU A 55 12.00 -17.47 11.08
CA LEU A 55 13.28 -17.90 11.64
C LEU A 55 13.23 -17.96 13.18
N MET A 56 12.53 -17.01 13.79
CA MET A 56 12.34 -16.92 15.24
C MET A 56 11.33 -17.96 15.77
N SER A 57 10.27 -18.26 14.99
CA SER A 57 9.28 -19.31 15.29
C SER A 57 9.90 -20.70 15.35
N GLY A 58 11.08 -20.89 14.74
CA GLY A 58 12.10 -21.78 15.27
C GLY A 58 11.68 -23.24 15.49
N GLY A 59 10.80 -23.80 14.66
CA GLY A 59 10.50 -25.22 14.42
C GLY A 59 10.48 -26.17 15.63
N HIS A 60 9.40 -26.95 15.79
CA HIS A 60 9.22 -27.90 16.90
C HIS A 60 10.51 -28.67 17.24
N ASN A 61 11.06 -28.43 18.43
CA ASN A 61 12.21 -29.17 18.94
C ASN A 61 11.65 -30.26 19.85
N ASP A 62 11.96 -31.53 19.56
CA ASP A 62 11.59 -32.65 20.42
C ASP A 62 12.10 -32.40 21.86
N PRO A 63 11.23 -32.45 22.89
CA PRO A 63 11.61 -32.11 24.26
C PRO A 63 12.63 -33.08 24.89
N ASN A 64 12.90 -34.22 24.25
CA ASN A 64 13.79 -35.26 24.74
C ASN A 64 15.23 -35.20 24.18
N GLU A 65 15.55 -34.27 23.27
CA GLU A 65 16.93 -34.02 22.82
C GLU A 65 17.35 -32.57 23.13
N TRP A 66 17.92 -32.37 24.32
CA TRP A 66 18.59 -31.12 24.66
C TRP A 66 19.88 -31.00 23.85
N LYS A 67 19.81 -30.32 22.69
CA LYS A 67 20.98 -29.90 21.90
C LYS A 67 21.34 -28.45 22.25
N PRO A 68 22.21 -28.20 23.26
CA PRO A 68 22.58 -26.85 23.70
C PRO A 68 23.16 -25.98 22.58
N GLU A 69 23.77 -26.58 21.55
CA GLU A 69 24.29 -25.88 20.36
C GLU A 69 23.20 -25.20 19.51
N VAL A 70 21.97 -25.73 19.52
CA VAL A 70 20.85 -25.20 18.70
C VAL A 70 20.10 -24.11 19.47
N ILE A 71 20.06 -24.20 20.80
CA ILE A 71 19.37 -23.25 21.70
C ILE A 71 20.26 -22.04 22.05
N TYR A 72 21.58 -22.24 22.22
CA TYR A 72 22.57 -21.16 22.40
C TYR A 72 23.22 -20.69 21.08
N SER A 73 22.60 -20.99 19.94
CA SER A 73 23.00 -20.36 18.68
C SER A 73 22.61 -18.89 18.72
N PHE A 74 23.60 -18.01 18.84
CA PHE A 74 23.51 -16.55 18.62
C PHE A 74 22.64 -16.17 17.40
N VAL A 75 22.51 -17.07 16.43
CA VAL A 75 21.65 -16.90 15.26
C VAL A 75 20.17 -16.64 15.63
N ARG A 76 19.56 -17.34 16.60
CA ARG A 76 18.13 -17.10 16.91
C ARG A 76 17.89 -15.93 17.84
N ILE A 77 18.82 -15.66 18.76
CA ILE A 77 18.66 -14.63 19.79
C ILE A 77 19.13 -13.26 19.28
N THR A 78 20.11 -13.23 18.36
CA THR A 78 20.69 -11.98 17.84
C THR A 78 20.44 -11.80 16.34
N VAL A 79 20.62 -12.84 15.52
CA VAL A 79 20.43 -12.69 14.06
C VAL A 79 18.96 -12.54 13.69
N ALA A 80 18.03 -13.29 14.32
CA ALA A 80 16.61 -13.14 14.02
C ALA A 80 16.05 -11.73 14.36
N PRO A 81 16.30 -11.14 15.54
CA PRO A 81 15.88 -9.76 15.82
C PRO A 81 16.54 -8.74 14.91
N LEU A 82 17.84 -8.89 14.60
CA LEU A 82 18.54 -7.99 13.68
C LEU A 82 17.96 -8.04 12.27
N VAL A 83 17.57 -9.22 11.77
CA VAL A 83 16.94 -9.37 10.46
C VAL A 83 15.57 -8.68 10.45
N ILE A 84 14.76 -8.83 11.50
CA ILE A 84 13.45 -8.14 11.61
C ILE A 84 13.66 -6.62 11.65
N LEU A 85 14.60 -6.13 12.45
CA LEU A 85 14.95 -4.70 12.53
C LEU A 85 15.44 -4.15 11.19
N SER A 86 16.25 -4.91 10.46
CA SER A 86 16.70 -4.54 9.12
C SER A 86 15.53 -4.48 8.13
N GLY A 87 14.61 -5.45 8.18
CA GLY A 87 13.40 -5.46 7.36
C GLY A 87 12.49 -4.27 7.64
N LEU A 88 12.27 -3.96 8.92
CA LEU A 88 11.56 -2.74 9.34
C LEU A 88 12.25 -1.47 8.86
N GLY A 89 13.58 -1.39 8.96
CA GLY A 89 14.36 -0.26 8.45
C GLY A 89 14.18 -0.05 6.93
N VAL A 90 14.18 -1.14 6.16
CA VAL A 90 13.92 -1.10 4.72
C VAL A 90 12.50 -0.61 4.42
N VAL A 91 11.49 -1.07 5.16
CA VAL A 91 10.10 -0.59 5.00
C VAL A 91 9.98 0.90 5.31
N ILE A 92 10.58 1.35 6.43
CA ILE A 92 10.59 2.76 6.83
C ILE A 92 11.27 3.62 5.74
N PHE A 93 12.43 3.18 5.24
CA PHE A 93 13.13 3.86 4.16
C PHE A 93 12.31 3.92 2.86
N ALA A 94 11.63 2.83 2.51
CA ALA A 94 10.78 2.76 1.32
C ALA A 94 9.58 3.72 1.39
N ILE A 95 9.00 3.89 2.58
CA ILE A 95 7.92 4.85 2.81
C ILE A 95 8.47 6.27 2.68
N PHE A 96 9.60 6.57 3.33
CA PHE A 96 10.17 7.92 3.36
C PHE A 96 10.77 8.39 2.02
N LYS A 97 11.25 7.46 1.19
CA LYS A 97 11.81 7.73 -0.15
C LYS A 97 10.77 8.21 -1.19
N ASN A 98 9.53 8.50 -0.79
CA ASN A 98 8.44 8.97 -1.67
C ASN A 98 8.26 10.50 -1.76
N THR A 99 9.07 11.33 -1.10
CA THR A 99 8.76 12.78 -0.99
C THR A 99 9.17 13.63 -2.20
N ASP A 100 9.82 13.09 -3.24
CA ASP A 100 10.46 13.93 -4.27
C ASP A 100 9.84 13.89 -5.68
N LYS A 101 8.52 13.81 -5.85
CA LYS A 101 7.85 14.06 -7.15
C LYS A 101 6.40 14.49 -6.87
N GLU A 102 5.93 15.71 -7.08
CA GLU A 102 6.38 16.87 -7.83
C GLU A 102 5.80 18.07 -7.06
N VAL A 103 6.61 19.07 -6.70
CA VAL A 103 6.03 20.38 -6.38
C VAL A 103 5.72 21.00 -7.75
N PRO A 104 4.44 21.18 -8.14
CA PRO A 104 4.14 21.98 -9.31
C PRO A 104 4.59 23.41 -8.97
N THR A 105 5.79 23.77 -9.42
CA THR A 105 6.22 25.16 -9.47
C THR A 105 5.25 25.86 -10.42
N PHE A 106 4.28 26.54 -9.83
CA PHE A 106 3.45 27.50 -10.55
C PHE A 106 4.37 28.67 -10.91
N GLU A 107 5.06 28.56 -12.04
CA GLU A 107 5.71 29.70 -12.65
C GLU A 107 4.60 30.66 -13.10
N GLY A 108 4.59 31.84 -12.47
CA GLY A 108 3.72 32.96 -12.78
C GLY A 108 4.48 34.09 -13.45
#